data_AF-A0A314ZJZ4-F1
#
_entry.id   AF-A0A314ZJZ4-F1
#
_cell.length_a   1.000
_cell.length_b   1.000
_cell.length_c   1.000
_cell.angle_alpha   90.00
_cell.angle_beta   90.00
_cell.angle_gamma   90.00
#
_symmetry.space_group_name_H-M   'P 1'
#
loop_
_entity.id
_entity.type
_entity.pdbx_description
1 polymer ?
#
loop_
_entity_poly.entity_id
_entity_poly.type
_entity_poly.pdbx_seq_one_letter_code
_entity_poly.pdbx_strand_id
1 'polypeptide(L)'
;MIDPSTRARTNLLRMKGAGVVGVYHPLIDETLVRILHGRKKKVYAWTVDDVDSMQEMLYERVDAIVTSNPNMLQGLMQDIRIECLEHGFSLLE
;
A
#
# COMPACT_ATOMS: atom_id res chain seq x y z
N MET A 1 9.53 -12.92 -12.40
CA MET A 1 11.00 -12.81 -12.54
C MET A 1 11.49 -14.03 -13.30
N ILE A 2 12.52 -13.90 -14.12
CA ILE A 2 13.19 -15.09 -14.71
C ILE A 2 14.46 -15.25 -13.89
N ASP A 3 14.59 -16.41 -13.25
CA ASP A 3 15.80 -16.75 -12.52
C ASP A 3 16.96 -16.87 -13.53
N PRO A 4 18.05 -16.10 -13.39
CA PRO A 4 19.12 -16.09 -14.40
C PRO A 4 19.94 -17.38 -14.41
N SER A 5 19.96 -18.15 -13.32
CA SER A 5 20.72 -19.39 -13.20
C SER A 5 19.99 -20.61 -13.76
N THR A 6 18.67 -20.64 -13.65
CA THR A 6 17.80 -21.77 -14.03
C THR A 6 16.90 -21.48 -15.23
N ARG A 7 16.81 -20.22 -15.64
CA ARG A 7 15.80 -19.68 -16.57
C ARG A 7 14.34 -19.98 -16.19
N ALA A 8 14.11 -20.47 -14.98
CA ALA A 8 12.77 -20.74 -14.50
C ALA A 8 12.02 -19.42 -14.36
N ARG A 9 10.82 -19.35 -14.94
CA ARG A 9 9.91 -18.23 -14.72
C ARG A 9 9.27 -18.40 -13.34
N THR A 10 9.81 -17.71 -12.34
CA THR A 10 9.18 -17.65 -11.02
C THR A 10 7.98 -16.71 -11.08
N ASN A 11 6.79 -17.30 -10.99
CA ASN A 11 5.60 -16.60 -10.52
C ASN A 11 5.71 -16.54 -9.00
N LEU A 12 6.46 -15.56 -8.48
CA LEU A 12 6.58 -15.33 -7.03
C LEU A 12 5.20 -15.15 -6.36
N LEU A 13 4.19 -14.75 -7.12
CA LEU A 13 2.80 -14.58 -6.69
C LEU A 13 1.93 -15.83 -6.96
N ARG A 14 2.49 -17.04 -6.79
CA ARG A 14 1.82 -18.35 -7.03
C ARG A 14 0.67 -18.68 -6.07
N MET A 15 0.39 -17.83 -5.09
CA MET A 15 -0.75 -17.99 -4.18
C MET A 15 -2.06 -17.62 -4.89
N LYS A 16 -2.57 -18.50 -5.77
CA LYS A 16 -3.74 -18.23 -6.63
C LYS A 16 -4.98 -17.77 -5.84
N GLY A 17 -5.17 -18.26 -4.61
CA GLY A 17 -6.33 -17.94 -3.77
C GLY A 17 -6.18 -16.71 -2.86
N ALA A 18 -4.97 -16.17 -2.66
CA ALA A 18 -4.80 -15.04 -1.75
C ALA A 18 -5.36 -13.75 -2.36
N GLY A 19 -6.30 -13.08 -1.71
CA GLY A 19 -6.81 -11.76 -2.15
C GLY A 19 -5.99 -10.58 -1.63
N VAL A 20 -5.18 -10.80 -0.59
CA VAL A 20 -4.43 -9.79 0.16
C VAL A 20 -2.99 -10.25 0.33
N VAL A 21 -2.06 -9.31 0.31
CA VAL A 21 -0.66 -9.50 0.69
C VAL A 21 -0.33 -8.50 1.79
N GLY A 22 0.00 -9.00 2.98
CA GLY A 22 0.51 -8.19 4.07
C GLY A 22 2.02 -8.00 3.94
N VAL A 23 2.51 -6.76 3.92
CA VAL A 23 3.92 -6.44 3.71
C VAL A 23 4.42 -5.51 4.82
N TYR A 24 5.65 -5.75 5.29
CA TYR A 24 6.32 -4.87 6.24
C TYR A 24 6.53 -3.51 5.58
N HIS A 25 6.03 -2.44 6.19
CA HIS A 25 5.87 -1.14 5.51
C HIS A 25 7.13 -0.55 4.85
N PRO A 26 8.37 -0.70 5.39
CA PRO A 26 9.56 -0.17 4.73
C PRO A 26 9.99 -0.93 3.46
N LEU A 27 9.31 -2.03 3.13
CA LEU A 27 9.52 -2.78 1.89
C LEU A 27 8.49 -2.42 0.81
N ILE A 28 7.57 -1.50 1.12
CA ILE A 28 6.51 -1.08 0.20
C ILE A 28 7.00 0.13 -0.58
N ASP A 29 6.92 0.02 -1.91
CA ASP A 29 7.11 1.11 -2.85
C ASP A 29 6.06 1.02 -3.98
N GLU A 30 6.02 2.03 -4.84
CA GLU A 30 5.04 2.14 -5.93
C GLU A 30 5.12 0.92 -6.87
N THR A 31 6.34 0.40 -7.07
CA THR A 31 6.58 -0.74 -7.96
C THR A 31 5.95 -2.00 -7.39
N LEU A 32 6.12 -2.28 -6.09
CA LEU A 32 5.52 -3.39 -5.40
C LEU A 32 3.99 -3.29 -5.44
N VAL A 33 3.45 -2.12 -5.10
CA VAL A 33 1.99 -1.90 -5.08
C VAL A 33 1.39 -2.13 -6.48
N ARG A 34 1.99 -1.53 -7.52
CA ARG A 34 1.57 -1.72 -8.92
C ARG A 34 1.60 -3.18 -9.37
N ILE A 35 2.63 -3.93 -8.99
CA ILE A 35 2.76 -5.37 -9.32
C ILE A 35 1.67 -6.22 -8.67
N LEU A 36 1.29 -5.88 -7.43
CA LEU A 36 0.28 -6.59 -6.65
C LEU A 36 -1.14 -6.24 -7.13
N HIS A 37 -1.45 -4.96 -7.30
CA HIS A 37 -2.70 -4.48 -7.89
C HIS A 37 -2.93 -5.04 -9.30
N GLY A 38 -1.89 -5.08 -10.13
CA GLY A 38 -1.94 -5.70 -11.47
C GLY A 38 -2.29 -7.20 -11.46
N ARG A 39 -2.20 -7.86 -10.30
CA ARG A 39 -2.65 -9.24 -10.09
C ARG A 39 -3.91 -9.35 -9.23
N LYS A 40 -4.65 -8.25 -9.06
CA LYS A 40 -5.87 -8.16 -8.25
C LYS A 40 -5.64 -8.58 -6.80
N LYS A 41 -4.48 -8.22 -6.24
CA LYS A 41 -4.12 -8.43 -4.84
C LYS A 41 -4.19 -7.08 -4.14
N LYS A 42 -4.85 -7.02 -2.97
CA LYS A 42 -4.76 -5.88 -2.07
C LYS A 42 -3.43 -5.91 -1.31
N VAL A 43 -2.88 -4.74 -0.99
CA VAL A 43 -1.62 -4.57 -0.25
C VAL A 43 -1.92 -4.00 1.13
N TYR A 44 -1.60 -4.74 2.18
CA TYR A 44 -1.80 -4.30 3.56
C TYR A 44 -0.44 -4.03 4.20
N ALA A 45 -0.18 -2.79 4.60
CA ALA A 45 1.04 -2.42 5.31
C ALA A 45 0.91 -2.83 6.79
N TRP A 46 1.97 -3.41 7.37
CA TRP A 46 2.01 -3.69 8.80
C TRP A 46 3.42 -3.50 9.39
N THR A 47 3.59 -3.21 10.69
CA THR A 47 2.68 -2.37 11.50
C THR A 47 3.22 -0.95 11.41
N VAL A 48 2.34 0.01 11.15
CA VAL A 48 2.74 1.41 10.91
C VAL A 48 2.24 2.27 12.07
N ASP A 49 3.17 2.78 12.89
CA ASP A 49 2.82 3.42 14.17
C ASP A 49 3.31 4.86 14.29
N ASP A 50 3.97 5.41 13.26
CA ASP A 50 4.39 6.81 13.15
C ASP A 50 3.75 7.53 11.95
N VAL A 51 3.62 8.86 12.07
CA VAL A 51 2.91 9.71 11.09
C VAL A 51 3.59 9.70 9.72
N ASP A 52 4.92 9.77 9.68
CA ASP A 52 5.68 9.85 8.43
C ASP A 52 5.45 8.59 7.59
N SER A 53 5.57 7.41 8.22
CA SER A 53 5.31 6.13 7.57
C SER A 53 3.82 5.96 7.20
N MET A 54 2.87 6.46 8.01
CA MET A 54 1.45 6.44 7.63
C MET A 54 1.20 7.25 6.37
N GLN A 55 1.78 8.45 6.29
CA GLN A 55 1.65 9.33 5.13
C GLN A 55 2.27 8.71 3.88
N GLU A 56 3.45 8.10 4.02
CA GLU A 56 4.09 7.36 2.94
C GLU A 56 3.21 6.21 2.44
N MET A 57 2.63 5.41 3.33
CA MET A 57 1.74 4.31 2.93
C MET A 57 0.46 4.78 2.23
N LEU A 58 -0.10 5.92 2.64
CA LEU A 58 -1.22 6.55 1.95
C LEU A 58 -0.81 7.03 0.54
N TYR A 59 0.38 7.63 0.41
CA TYR A 59 0.94 8.07 -0.87
C TYR A 59 1.21 6.89 -1.81
N GLU A 60 1.77 5.79 -1.29
CA GLU A 60 2.01 4.54 -2.02
C GLU A 60 0.73 3.77 -2.37
N ARG A 61 -0.44 4.28 -1.93
CA ARG A 61 -1.77 3.74 -2.25
C ARG A 61 -1.97 2.30 -1.78
N VAL A 62 -1.48 1.97 -0.59
CA VAL A 62 -1.81 0.68 0.03
C VAL A 62 -3.31 0.61 0.33
N ASP A 63 -3.87 -0.61 0.30
CA ASP A 63 -5.30 -0.83 0.50
C ASP A 63 -5.71 -0.80 1.98
N ALA A 64 -4.76 -1.04 2.89
CA ALA A 64 -4.97 -0.92 4.33
C ALA A 64 -3.65 -0.70 5.07
N ILE A 65 -3.74 -0.03 6.21
CA ILE A 65 -2.64 0.13 7.16
C ILE A 65 -3.04 -0.57 8.46
N VAL A 66 -2.24 -1.54 8.90
CA VAL A 66 -2.34 -2.16 10.22
C VAL A 66 -1.53 -1.30 11.18
N THR A 67 -2.19 -0.79 12.22
CA THR A 67 -1.60 0.15 13.18
C THR A 67 -2.14 -0.08 14.59
N SER A 68 -1.30 0.22 15.58
CA SER A 68 -1.68 0.34 16.99
C SER A 68 -2.36 1.69 17.29
N ASN A 69 -2.28 2.66 16.36
CA ASN A 69 -2.73 4.05 16.52
C ASN A 69 -3.84 4.44 15.52
N PRO A 70 -5.02 3.79 15.51
CA PRO A 70 -6.06 4.00 14.50
C PRO A 70 -6.62 5.44 14.48
N ASN A 71 -6.69 6.12 15.64
CA ASN A 71 -7.16 7.51 15.70
C ASN A 71 -6.18 8.48 15.02
N MET A 72 -4.87 8.22 15.12
CA MET A 72 -3.84 9.03 14.47
C MET A 72 -3.96 8.90 12.95
N LEU A 73 -4.10 7.67 12.46
CA LEU A 73 -4.31 7.41 11.03
C LEU A 73 -5.59 8.09 10.52
N GLN A 74 -6.69 7.99 11.26
CA GLN A 74 -7.94 8.65 10.88
C GLN A 74 -7.81 10.18 10.81
N GLY A 75 -7.12 10.79 11.78
CA GLY A 75 -6.83 12.23 11.78
C GLY A 75 -6.04 12.63 10.54
N LEU A 76 -4.93 11.94 10.27
CA LEU A 76 -4.10 12.19 9.09
C LEU A 76 -4.89 12.10 7.78
N MET A 77 -5.75 11.08 7.64
CA MET A 77 -6.60 10.94 6.45
C MET A 77 -7.60 12.10 6.28
N GLN A 78 -8.11 12.68 7.38
CA GLN A 78 -8.97 13.87 7.29
C GLN A 78 -8.16 15.12 6.95
N ASP A 79 -6.98 15.28 7.52
CA ASP A 79 -6.11 16.43 7.26
C ASP A 79 -5.73 16.50 5.77
N ILE A 80 -5.29 15.38 5.20
CA ILE A 80 -4.99 15.26 3.76
C ILE A 80 -6.23 15.59 2.91
N ARG A 81 -7.41 15.12 3.33
CA ARG A 81 -8.67 15.41 2.63
C ARG A 81 -9.02 16.90 2.66
N ILE A 82 -8.84 17.56 3.80
CA ILE A 82 -9.09 19.00 3.96
C ILE A 82 -8.12 19.78 3.07
N GLU A 83 -6.84 19.45 3.10
CA GLU A 83 -5.82 20.07 2.24
C GLU A 83 -6.19 19.97 0.75
N CYS A 84 -6.57 18.78 0.27
CA CYS A 84 -7.03 18.61 -1.12
C CYS A 84 -8.22 19.52 -1.47
N LEU A 85 -9.20 19.67 -0.56
CA LEU A 85 -10.37 20.52 -0.78
C LEU A 85 -10.00 22.01 -0.80
N GLU A 86 -9.11 22.45 0.09
CA GLU A 86 -8.60 23.83 0.12
C GLU A 86 -7.86 24.20 -1.17
N HIS A 87 -7.16 23.23 -1.78
CA HIS A 87 -6.53 23.39 -3.09
C HIS A 87 -7.49 23.25 -4.28
N GLY A 88 -8.79 23.04 -4.04
CA GLY A 88 -9.82 22.98 -5.07
C GLY A 88 -9.95 21.63 -5.78
N PHE A 89 -9.34 20.57 -5.26
CA PHE A 89 -9.52 19.21 -5.79
C PHE A 89 -10.81 18.59 -5.24
N SER A 90 -11.57 17.91 -6.09
CA SER A 90 -12.77 17.15 -5.70
C SER A 90 -12.44 15.67 -5.56
N LEU A 91 -12.97 15.02 -4.52
CA LEU A 91 -12.85 13.56 -4.31
C LEU A 91 -13.86 12.73 -5.11
N LEU A 92 -14.63 13.37 -6.00
CA LEU A 92 -15.59 12.72 -6.87
C LEU A 92 -14.95 12.42 -8.23
N GLU A 93 -14.24 11.30 -8.33
CA GLU A 93 -13.97 10.60 -9.60
C GLU A 93 -14.19 9.09 -9.43
#